data_AF-A0AAU7QQG9-F1
#
_entry.id   AF-A0AAU7QQG9-F1
#
_cell.length_a   1.000
_cell.length_b   1.000
_cell.length_c   1.000
_cell.angle_alpha   90.00
_cell.angle_beta   90.00
_cell.angle_gamma   90.00
#
_symmetry.space_group_name_H-M   'P 1'
#
loop_
_entity.id
_entity.type
_entity.pdbx_description
1 polymer ?
#
loop_
_entity_poly.entity_id
_entity_poly.type
_entity_poly.pdbx_seq_one_letter_code
_entity_poly.pdbx_strand_id
1 'polypeptide(L)'
;MIKSIQRLRKFGVFEDFSKTAGLSDFLDKNIIYGWNYSGKTTLSRLFAMLGSKAPNVDFGGATFSILDQQNQSVTEATLATCTKVVEVFNSDFVASNLSWNGSDFQPILLLGEDAAEAEKKIAPLNDYLARCRTGFAAKQRAVVAVDAQVAEAKTTGAKRIKTSLQLVDAFTAVHLTNEVNALGQDLSEALLTEVQYADDIKLALTAEKDKLKSVTSLIQPQLTLPTLLADALKVLAAKPAFSKTIDYLRTNKAVSDWVEDGLALHVGKEACEFCGNTLTADRINELHGHFSQDLINHKAAV
;
A
#
# COMPACT_ATOMS: atom_id res chain seq x y z
N MET A 1 -48.85 54.10 35.11
CA MET A 1 -47.55 54.79 34.93
C MET A 1 -46.95 55.10 36.30
N ILE A 2 -45.62 55.11 36.40
CA ILE A 2 -44.89 55.39 37.64
C ILE A 2 -44.86 56.91 37.86
N LYS A 3 -45.22 57.36 39.07
CA LYS A 3 -45.27 58.77 39.44
C LYS A 3 -43.97 59.26 40.06
N SER A 4 -43.43 58.52 41.03
CA SER A 4 -42.13 58.87 41.62
C SER A 4 -41.53 57.74 42.45
N ILE A 5 -40.22 57.79 42.64
CA ILE A 5 -39.51 56.97 43.63
C ILE A 5 -39.56 57.72 44.96
N GLN A 6 -40.18 57.12 45.98
CA GLN A 6 -40.37 57.74 47.29
C GLN A 6 -39.19 57.48 48.21
N ARG A 7 -38.67 56.25 48.22
CA ARG A 7 -37.57 55.84 49.10
C ARG A 7 -36.73 54.73 48.47
N LEU A 8 -35.42 54.78 48.67
CA LEU A 8 -34.48 53.69 48.38
C LEU A 8 -33.51 53.56 49.54
N ARG A 9 -33.42 52.38 50.14
CA ARG A 9 -32.52 52.13 51.27
C ARG A 9 -31.64 50.92 51.01
N LYS A 10 -30.34 51.05 51.24
CA LYS A 10 -29.30 50.02 50.95
C LYS A 10 -29.38 49.49 49.52
N PHE A 11 -29.75 50.36 48.57
CA PHE A 11 -30.02 49.98 47.18
C PHE A 11 -28.89 50.46 46.28
N GLY A 12 -27.86 49.63 46.08
CA GLY A 12 -26.68 49.99 45.31
C GLY A 12 -25.96 51.21 45.91
N VAL A 13 -25.83 52.29 45.13
CA VAL A 13 -25.21 53.54 45.59
C VAL A 13 -26.13 54.39 46.49
N PHE A 14 -27.41 54.01 46.64
CA PHE A 14 -28.37 54.74 47.47
C PHE A 14 -28.44 54.14 48.88
N GLU A 15 -27.77 54.78 49.84
CA GLU A 15 -27.79 54.35 51.25
C GLU A 15 -29.16 54.55 51.90
N ASP A 16 -29.70 55.77 51.84
CA ASP A 16 -31.04 56.11 52.35
C ASP A 16 -31.66 57.30 51.62
N PHE A 17 -31.92 57.14 50.32
CA PHE A 17 -32.59 58.15 49.51
C PHE A 17 -34.06 58.28 49.93
N SER A 18 -34.53 59.52 50.09
CA SER A 18 -35.95 59.86 50.25
C SER A 18 -36.29 61.04 49.36
N LYS A 19 -37.45 60.99 48.70
CA LYS A 19 -37.90 62.07 47.82
C LYS A 19 -38.07 63.38 48.60
N THR A 20 -37.42 64.44 48.14
CA THR A 20 -37.55 65.80 48.70
C THR A 20 -38.59 66.61 47.91
N ALA A 21 -39.11 67.68 48.51
CA ALA A 21 -40.08 68.56 47.86
C ALA A 21 -39.54 69.24 46.58
N GLY A 22 -38.21 69.34 46.44
CA GLY A 22 -37.55 69.90 45.25
C GLY A 22 -37.44 68.93 44.06
N LEU A 23 -37.79 67.65 44.24
CA LEU A 23 -37.73 66.66 43.16
C LEU A 23 -39.10 66.47 42.52
N SER A 24 -39.21 66.84 41.25
CA SER A 24 -40.44 66.70 40.46
C SER A 24 -40.86 65.23 40.29
N ASP A 25 -42.16 65.01 40.10
CA ASP A 25 -42.68 63.72 39.65
C ASP A 25 -42.22 63.39 38.22
N PHE A 26 -42.22 62.11 37.88
CA PHE A 26 -41.98 61.67 36.52
C PHE A 26 -43.10 62.11 35.58
N LEU A 27 -42.72 62.55 34.38
CA LEU A 27 -43.60 62.88 33.27
C LEU A 27 -43.67 61.72 32.27
N ASP A 28 -44.40 61.88 31.17
CA ASP A 28 -44.51 60.84 30.12
C ASP A 28 -43.15 60.50 29.50
N LYS A 29 -42.23 61.47 29.48
CA LYS A 29 -40.86 61.32 29.02
C LYS A 29 -39.92 61.91 30.07
N ASN A 30 -38.93 61.13 30.49
CA ASN A 30 -37.96 61.53 31.51
C ASN A 30 -36.55 61.28 31.00
N ILE A 31 -35.66 62.26 31.20
CA ILE A 31 -34.23 62.12 30.92
C ILE A 31 -33.49 62.21 32.26
N ILE A 32 -32.88 61.09 32.68
CA ILE A 32 -32.08 61.01 33.91
C ILE A 32 -30.61 60.90 33.49
N TYR A 33 -29.80 61.89 33.85
CA TYR A 33 -28.38 61.95 33.51
C TYR A 33 -27.54 62.35 34.74
N GLY A 34 -26.23 62.09 34.67
CA GLY A 34 -25.30 62.34 35.77
C GLY A 34 -23.95 61.68 35.51
N TRP A 35 -22.98 61.96 36.36
CA TRP A 35 -21.62 61.40 36.28
C TRP A 35 -21.60 59.88 36.40
N ASN A 36 -20.48 59.25 36.02
CA ASN A 36 -20.28 57.84 36.32
C ASN A 36 -20.41 57.61 37.83
N TYR A 37 -20.93 56.43 38.21
CA TYR A 37 -21.25 56.07 39.60
C TYR A 37 -22.36 56.89 40.27
N SER A 38 -23.05 57.79 39.56
CA SER A 38 -24.19 58.55 40.11
C SER A 38 -25.49 57.74 40.32
N GLY A 39 -25.45 56.41 40.13
CA GLY A 39 -26.61 55.53 40.34
C GLY A 39 -27.56 55.35 39.15
N LYS A 40 -27.22 55.82 37.94
CA LYS A 40 -28.07 55.63 36.73
C LYS A 40 -28.38 54.15 36.46
N THR A 41 -27.34 53.30 36.44
CA THR A 41 -27.50 51.85 36.23
C THR A 41 -28.31 51.22 37.37
N THR A 42 -28.08 51.64 38.61
CA THR A 42 -28.85 51.22 39.79
C THR A 42 -30.35 51.52 39.62
N LEU A 43 -30.71 52.71 39.14
CA LEU A 43 -32.11 53.06 38.84
C LEU A 43 -32.68 52.19 37.71
N SER A 44 -31.91 51.93 36.65
CA SER A 44 -32.38 51.04 35.57
C SER A 44 -32.73 49.63 36.10
N ARG A 45 -31.92 49.10 37.03
CA ARG A 45 -32.18 47.80 37.66
C ARG A 45 -33.38 47.81 38.60
N LEU A 46 -33.65 48.92 39.29
CA LEU A 46 -34.89 49.10 40.06
C LEU A 46 -36.12 48.96 39.16
N PHE A 47 -36.12 49.61 37.99
CA PHE A 47 -37.22 49.46 37.03
C PHE A 47 -37.27 48.04 36.45
N ALA A 48 -36.13 47.38 36.23
CA ALA A 48 -36.09 46.01 35.74
C ALA A 48 -36.72 45.03 36.73
N MET A 49 -36.55 45.25 38.05
CA MET A 49 -37.23 44.48 39.10
C MET A 49 -38.75 44.60 39.02
N LEU A 50 -39.28 45.80 38.68
CA LEU A 50 -40.73 45.98 38.48
C LEU A 50 -41.24 45.17 37.29
N GLY A 51 -40.45 45.09 36.21
CA GLY A 51 -40.78 44.32 35.00
C GLY A 51 -40.75 42.81 35.24
N SER A 52 -39.67 42.31 35.83
CA SER A 52 -39.50 40.87 36.13
C SER A 52 -40.36 40.39 37.30
N LYS A 53 -40.90 41.33 38.11
CA LYS A 53 -41.64 41.07 39.36
C LYS A 53 -40.84 40.22 40.36
N ALA A 54 -39.52 40.26 40.24
CA ALA A 54 -38.59 39.47 41.02
C ALA A 54 -37.51 40.37 41.65
N PRO A 55 -37.07 40.06 42.87
CA PRO A 55 -35.96 40.77 43.48
C PRO A 55 -34.68 40.55 42.67
N ASN A 56 -33.83 41.58 42.61
CA ASN A 56 -32.50 41.43 42.03
C ASN A 56 -31.52 40.95 43.11
N VAL A 57 -30.73 39.92 42.78
CA VAL A 57 -29.74 39.30 43.69
C VAL A 57 -28.71 40.32 44.18
N ASP A 58 -28.35 41.31 43.36
CA ASP A 58 -27.36 42.35 43.69
C ASP A 58 -27.80 43.28 44.84
N PHE A 59 -29.10 43.32 45.16
CA PHE A 59 -29.69 44.23 46.15
C PHE A 59 -30.30 43.50 47.35
N GLY A 60 -29.65 42.41 47.79
CA GLY A 60 -30.08 41.64 48.97
C GLY A 60 -30.29 42.52 50.21
N GLY A 61 -31.51 42.52 50.75
CA GLY A 61 -31.88 43.30 51.94
C GLY A 61 -32.13 44.80 51.71
N ALA A 62 -32.18 45.24 50.44
CA ALA A 62 -32.58 46.59 50.10
C ALA A 62 -34.10 46.78 50.21
N THR A 63 -34.55 47.99 50.56
CA THR A 63 -35.97 48.33 50.57
C THR A 63 -36.24 49.52 49.66
N PHE A 64 -37.42 49.54 49.04
CA PHE A 64 -37.81 50.62 48.15
C PHE A 64 -39.30 50.92 48.25
N SER A 65 -39.68 52.14 47.91
CA SER A 65 -41.07 52.53 47.74
C SER A 65 -41.20 53.39 46.50
N ILE A 66 -42.09 52.97 45.60
CA ILE A 66 -42.40 53.65 44.36
C ILE A 66 -43.89 53.93 44.34
N LEU A 67 -44.25 55.16 44.00
CA LEU A 67 -45.64 55.59 43.88
C LEU A 67 -46.05 55.57 42.41
N ASP A 68 -47.24 55.07 42.11
CA ASP A 68 -47.86 55.21 40.80
C ASP A 68 -48.77 56.44 40.68
N GLN A 69 -49.32 56.68 39.50
CA GLN A 69 -50.26 57.79 39.27
C GLN A 69 -51.59 57.65 40.04
N GLN A 70 -51.95 56.44 40.46
CA GLN A 70 -53.12 56.17 41.32
C GLN A 70 -52.80 56.31 42.81
N ASN A 71 -51.60 56.79 43.16
CA ASN A 71 -51.06 56.85 44.52
C ASN A 71 -50.99 55.48 45.24
N GLN A 72 -50.90 54.38 44.48
CA GLN A 72 -50.60 53.07 45.04
C GLN A 72 -49.08 52.90 45.17
N SER A 73 -48.65 52.35 46.31
CA SER A 73 -47.23 52.09 46.59
C SER A 73 -46.83 50.68 46.20
N VAL A 74 -45.78 50.57 45.40
CA VAL A 74 -45.06 49.31 45.13
C VAL A 74 -43.81 49.29 46.00
N THR A 75 -43.65 48.22 46.78
CA THR A 75 -42.49 48.00 47.67
C THR A 75 -41.89 46.63 47.40
N GLU A 76 -40.78 46.30 48.08
CA GLU A 76 -40.19 44.97 48.01
C GLU A 76 -41.19 43.84 48.36
N ALA A 77 -42.14 44.10 49.27
CA ALA A 77 -43.14 43.13 49.68
C ALA A 77 -44.28 42.96 48.66
N THR A 78 -44.60 44.01 47.88
CA THR A 78 -45.69 43.99 46.89
C THR A 78 -45.21 43.86 45.44
N LEU A 79 -43.91 43.63 45.24
CA LEU A 79 -43.29 43.51 43.92
C LEU A 79 -43.90 42.39 43.07
N ALA A 80 -44.10 41.21 43.67
CA ALA A 80 -44.64 40.03 42.98
C ALA A 80 -46.07 40.23 42.47
N THR A 81 -46.86 41.08 43.16
CA THR A 81 -48.25 41.40 42.81
C THR A 81 -48.37 42.70 42.03
N CYS A 82 -47.25 43.31 41.62
CA CYS A 82 -47.25 44.51 40.81
C CYS A 82 -47.95 44.26 39.47
N THR A 83 -48.94 45.11 39.17
CA THR A 83 -49.74 45.05 37.94
C THR A 83 -49.16 45.91 36.82
N LYS A 84 -48.10 46.68 37.09
CA LYS A 84 -47.49 47.56 36.09
C LYS A 84 -46.64 46.73 35.14
N VAL A 85 -46.82 46.99 33.84
CA VAL A 85 -45.95 46.46 32.79
C VAL A 85 -44.80 47.43 32.61
N VAL A 86 -43.58 46.96 32.84
CA VAL A 86 -42.35 47.75 32.76
C VAL A 86 -41.34 46.96 31.96
N GLU A 87 -40.92 47.50 30.82
CA GLU A 87 -39.88 46.92 29.98
C GLU A 87 -38.62 47.78 30.07
N VAL A 88 -37.47 47.15 30.29
CA VAL A 88 -36.21 47.85 30.50
C VAL A 88 -35.15 47.30 29.54
N PHE A 89 -34.65 48.19 28.67
CA PHE A 89 -33.49 47.92 27.84
C PHE A 89 -32.23 48.47 28.52
N ASN A 90 -31.45 47.60 29.15
CA ASN A 90 -30.19 47.96 29.81
C ASN A 90 -29.07 46.94 29.50
N SER A 91 -27.89 47.12 30.11
CA SER A 91 -26.76 46.20 29.93
C SER A 91 -27.07 44.76 30.36
N ASP A 92 -27.88 44.59 31.39
CA ASP A 92 -28.23 43.26 31.91
C ASP A 92 -29.16 42.55 30.92
N PHE A 93 -30.12 43.26 30.31
CA PHE A 93 -30.95 42.76 29.21
C PHE A 93 -30.10 42.32 28.00
N VAL A 94 -29.13 43.14 27.60
CA VAL A 94 -28.21 42.79 26.50
C VAL A 94 -27.42 41.54 26.85
N ALA A 95 -26.86 41.45 28.06
CA ALA A 95 -26.08 40.30 28.48
C ALA A 95 -26.89 38.99 28.56
N SER A 96 -28.16 39.05 28.97
CA SER A 96 -29.02 37.87 29.08
C SER A 96 -29.64 37.41 27.75
N ASN A 97 -29.73 38.30 26.76
CA ASN A 97 -30.43 38.01 25.49
C ASN A 97 -29.52 38.00 24.26
N LEU A 98 -28.28 38.47 24.33
CA LEU A 98 -27.33 38.51 23.21
C LEU A 98 -26.02 37.82 23.61
N SER A 99 -25.88 36.54 23.28
CA SER A 99 -24.63 35.80 23.46
C SER A 99 -23.79 35.83 22.18
N TRP A 100 -22.55 36.32 22.29
CA TRP A 100 -21.59 36.34 21.18
C TRP A 100 -20.70 35.08 21.13
N ASN A 101 -20.88 34.16 22.09
CA ASN A 101 -19.97 33.04 22.37
C ASN A 101 -20.62 31.64 22.27
N GLY A 102 -21.83 31.52 21.70
CA GLY A 102 -22.38 30.22 21.27
C GLY A 102 -22.95 29.28 22.35
N SER A 103 -23.26 29.76 23.56
CA SER A 103 -24.01 29.00 24.58
C SER A 103 -25.50 29.38 24.62
N ASP A 104 -26.33 28.49 25.17
CA ASP A 104 -27.79 28.60 25.34
C ASP A 104 -28.24 30.03 25.67
N PHE A 105 -29.06 30.62 24.81
CA PHE A 105 -29.60 31.98 24.95
C PHE A 105 -31.13 31.93 25.02
N GLN A 106 -31.75 32.89 25.70
CA GLN A 106 -33.19 33.13 25.52
C GLN A 106 -33.36 33.83 24.17
N PRO A 107 -34.06 33.20 23.19
CA PRO A 107 -34.19 33.82 21.88
C PRO A 107 -34.87 35.18 21.98
N ILE A 108 -34.21 36.22 21.49
CA ILE A 108 -34.93 37.38 21.00
C ILE A 108 -35.75 36.83 19.84
N LEU A 109 -37.04 36.62 20.10
CA LEU A 109 -38.05 36.10 19.19
C LEU A 109 -37.73 36.42 17.73
N LEU A 110 -37.05 35.51 17.03
CA LEU A 110 -36.88 35.54 15.58
C LEU A 110 -38.18 35.00 14.99
N LEU A 111 -39.24 35.82 15.03
CA LEU A 111 -40.50 35.57 14.34
C LEU A 111 -40.25 35.73 12.84
N GLY A 112 -39.76 34.65 12.24
CA GLY A 112 -39.71 34.45 10.80
C GLY A 112 -40.09 33.01 10.49
N GLU A 113 -40.90 32.80 9.45
CA GLU A 113 -41.35 31.48 8.99
C GLU A 113 -40.16 30.52 8.75
N ASP A 114 -39.05 31.08 8.26
CA ASP A 114 -37.78 30.38 8.03
C ASP A 114 -37.15 29.80 9.32
N ALA A 115 -37.26 30.50 10.46
CA ALA A 115 -36.69 30.04 11.73
C ALA A 115 -37.47 28.84 12.30
N ALA A 116 -38.81 28.88 12.19
CA ALA A 116 -39.66 27.77 12.57
C ALA A 116 -39.45 26.53 11.67
N GLU A 117 -39.19 26.74 10.37
CA GLU A 117 -38.86 25.65 9.46
C GLU A 117 -37.48 25.05 9.75
N ALA A 118 -36.48 25.88 10.06
CA ALA A 118 -35.16 25.42 10.45
C ALA A 118 -35.20 24.59 11.74
N GLU A 119 -35.98 25.02 12.74
CA GLU A 119 -36.13 24.30 14.01
C GLU A 119 -36.82 22.93 13.82
N LYS A 120 -37.83 22.85 12.94
CA LYS A 120 -38.44 21.57 12.54
C LYS A 120 -37.46 20.62 11.86
N LYS A 121 -36.42 21.12 11.19
CA LYS A 121 -35.40 20.31 10.50
C LYS A 121 -34.28 19.85 11.43
N ILE A 122 -34.01 20.56 12.53
CA ILE A 122 -32.90 20.23 13.44
C ILE A 122 -33.08 18.85 14.08
N ALA A 123 -34.26 18.55 14.64
CA ALA A 123 -34.52 17.27 15.28
C ALA A 123 -34.29 16.05 14.35
N PRO A 124 -34.90 15.97 13.15
CA PRO A 124 -34.69 14.83 12.27
C PRO A 124 -33.25 14.75 11.72
N LEU A 125 -32.56 15.88 11.54
CA LEU A 125 -31.15 15.89 11.14
C LEU A 125 -30.24 15.36 12.26
N ASN A 126 -30.52 15.68 13.52
CA ASN A 126 -29.79 15.14 14.66
C ASN A 126 -30.01 13.63 14.80
N ASP A 127 -31.24 13.14 14.61
CA ASP A 127 -31.54 11.70 14.59
C ASP A 127 -30.81 11.00 13.44
N TYR A 128 -30.78 11.62 12.26
CA TYR A 128 -30.03 11.12 11.11
C TYR A 128 -28.52 11.04 11.41
N LEU A 129 -27.94 12.09 11.99
CA LEU A 129 -26.54 12.11 12.42
C LEU A 129 -26.23 11.02 13.46
N ALA A 130 -27.11 10.81 14.43
CA ALA A 130 -26.95 9.75 15.43
C ALA A 130 -26.93 8.36 14.78
N ARG A 131 -27.81 8.11 13.81
CA ARG A 131 -27.83 6.86 13.02
C ARG A 131 -26.57 6.69 12.20
N CYS A 132 -26.12 7.74 11.50
CA CYS A 132 -24.88 7.72 10.73
C CYS A 132 -23.66 7.43 11.61
N ARG A 133 -23.56 8.06 12.78
CA ARG A 133 -22.48 7.81 13.75
C ARG A 133 -22.48 6.35 14.24
N THR A 134 -23.66 5.82 14.54
CA THR A 134 -23.81 4.41 14.96
C THR A 134 -23.37 3.46 13.84
N GLY A 135 -23.83 3.71 12.61
CA GLY A 135 -23.46 2.92 11.44
C GLY A 135 -21.96 2.97 11.14
N PHE A 136 -21.37 4.17 11.19
CA PHE A 136 -19.93 4.36 11.02
C PHE A 136 -19.13 3.61 12.09
N ALA A 137 -19.50 3.74 13.37
CA ALA A 137 -18.82 3.03 14.45
C ALA A 137 -18.93 1.49 14.32
N ALA A 138 -20.06 0.98 13.82
CA ALA A 138 -20.21 -0.45 13.53
C ALA A 138 -19.31 -0.91 12.38
N LYS A 139 -19.27 -0.15 11.27
CA LYS A 139 -18.40 -0.46 10.13
C LYS A 139 -16.92 -0.33 10.48
N GLN A 140 -16.52 0.69 11.23
CA GLN A 140 -15.15 0.85 11.69
C GLN A 140 -14.70 -0.32 12.57
N ARG A 141 -15.56 -0.80 13.48
CA ARG A 141 -15.28 -2.00 14.28
C ARG A 141 -15.12 -3.24 13.41
N ALA A 142 -15.94 -3.41 12.38
CA ALA A 142 -15.82 -4.52 11.45
C ALA A 142 -14.50 -4.49 10.66
N VAL A 143 -14.07 -3.31 10.18
CA VAL A 143 -12.78 -3.14 9.49
C VAL A 143 -11.62 -3.52 10.42
N VAL A 144 -11.60 -2.96 11.64
CA VAL A 144 -10.54 -3.26 12.62
C VAL A 144 -10.51 -4.74 12.98
N ALA A 145 -11.67 -5.40 13.09
CA ALA A 145 -11.74 -6.83 13.36
C ALA A 145 -11.15 -7.67 12.21
N VAL A 146 -11.44 -7.32 10.96
CA VAL A 146 -10.87 -7.98 9.77
C VAL A 146 -9.36 -7.76 9.71
N ASP A 147 -8.88 -6.53 9.94
CA ASP A 147 -7.45 -6.22 9.95
C ASP A 147 -6.71 -7.02 11.03
N ALA A 148 -7.30 -7.16 12.22
CA ALA A 148 -6.76 -7.98 13.29
C ALA A 148 -6.67 -9.46 12.90
N GLN A 149 -7.74 -10.02 12.29
CA GLN A 149 -7.73 -11.40 11.80
C GLN A 149 -6.66 -11.63 10.73
N VAL A 150 -6.49 -10.69 9.79
CA VAL A 150 -5.43 -10.78 8.77
C VAL A 150 -4.05 -10.72 9.40
N ALA A 151 -3.82 -9.82 10.37
CA ALA A 151 -2.55 -9.72 11.08
C ALA A 151 -2.21 -11.00 11.86
N GLU A 152 -3.21 -11.60 12.54
CA GLU A 152 -3.06 -12.86 13.25
C GLU A 152 -2.80 -14.03 12.28
N ALA A 153 -3.52 -14.09 11.16
CA ALA A 153 -3.31 -15.11 10.13
C ALA A 153 -1.90 -15.03 9.53
N LYS A 154 -1.39 -13.82 9.25
CA LYS A 154 -0.02 -13.61 8.77
C LYS A 154 1.01 -14.05 9.81
N THR A 155 0.80 -13.72 11.07
CA THR A 155 1.70 -14.10 12.17
C THR A 155 1.74 -15.62 12.35
N THR A 156 0.57 -16.26 12.35
CA THR A 156 0.43 -17.71 12.45
C THR A 156 1.04 -18.42 11.24
N GLY A 157 0.77 -17.92 10.03
CA GLY A 157 1.34 -18.44 8.79
C GLY A 157 2.88 -18.36 8.78
N ALA A 158 3.44 -17.21 9.17
CA ALA A 158 4.89 -17.04 9.26
C ALA A 158 5.52 -18.00 10.28
N LYS A 159 4.89 -18.18 11.45
CA LYS A 159 5.34 -19.14 12.46
C LYS A 159 5.28 -20.59 11.96
N ARG A 160 4.22 -20.93 11.21
CA ARG A 160 4.07 -22.26 10.60
C ARG A 160 5.19 -22.51 9.59
N ILE A 161 5.43 -21.57 8.66
CA ILE A 161 6.50 -21.67 7.66
C ILE A 161 7.87 -21.81 8.33
N LYS A 162 8.17 -20.97 9.34
CA LYS A 162 9.42 -21.04 10.11
C LYS A 162 9.65 -22.43 10.69
N THR A 163 8.62 -23.00 11.31
CA THR A 163 8.68 -24.34 11.93
C THR A 163 8.82 -25.42 10.86
N SER A 164 8.00 -25.37 9.80
CA SER A 164 7.98 -26.37 8.73
C SER A 164 9.29 -26.45 7.96
N LEU A 165 9.95 -25.31 7.73
CA LEU A 165 11.23 -25.21 7.02
C LEU A 165 12.44 -25.20 7.96
N GLN A 166 12.23 -25.32 9.29
CA GLN A 166 13.29 -25.28 10.32
C GLN A 166 14.24 -24.09 10.17
N LEU A 167 13.71 -22.91 9.80
CA LEU A 167 14.53 -21.72 9.59
C LEU A 167 15.17 -21.28 10.90
N VAL A 168 16.51 -21.09 10.86
CA VAL A 168 17.28 -20.59 12.00
C VAL A 168 16.92 -19.13 12.25
N ASP A 169 16.89 -18.32 11.20
CA ASP A 169 16.61 -16.89 11.27
C ASP A 169 15.14 -16.56 11.57
N ALA A 170 14.90 -15.31 11.97
CA ALA A 170 13.55 -14.83 12.23
C ALA A 170 12.74 -14.71 10.93
N PHE A 171 11.65 -15.48 10.83
CA PHE A 171 10.65 -15.32 9.77
C PHE A 171 9.35 -14.75 10.36
N THR A 172 9.02 -13.50 10.01
CA THR A 172 7.94 -12.72 10.64
C THR A 172 6.80 -12.44 9.65
N ALA A 173 5.70 -11.87 10.13
CA ALA A 173 4.58 -11.44 9.29
C ALA A 173 4.98 -10.44 8.20
N VAL A 174 6.04 -9.64 8.42
CA VAL A 174 6.58 -8.71 7.43
C VAL A 174 7.25 -9.46 6.28
N HIS A 175 8.10 -10.44 6.60
CA HIS A 175 8.74 -11.28 5.59
C HIS A 175 7.68 -12.01 4.75
N LEU A 176 6.70 -12.63 5.41
CA LEU A 176 5.60 -13.29 4.70
C LEU A 176 4.81 -12.34 3.79
N THR A 177 4.58 -11.10 4.22
CA THR A 177 3.87 -10.11 3.39
C THR A 177 4.66 -9.79 2.12
N ASN A 178 5.98 -9.66 2.22
CA ASN A 178 6.82 -9.39 1.05
C ASN A 178 6.84 -10.57 0.08
N GLU A 179 6.95 -11.80 0.58
CA GLU A 179 6.88 -13.03 -0.25
C GLU A 179 5.54 -13.14 -0.97
N VAL A 180 4.42 -12.94 -0.26
CA VAL A 180 3.08 -12.98 -0.87
C VAL A 180 2.92 -11.88 -1.93
N ASN A 181 3.43 -10.68 -1.69
CA ASN A 181 3.37 -9.60 -2.68
C ASN A 181 4.22 -9.89 -3.93
N ALA A 182 5.34 -10.61 -3.78
CA ALA A 182 6.19 -11.01 -4.88
C ALA A 182 5.54 -12.07 -5.79
N LEU A 183 4.64 -12.90 -5.24
CA LEU A 183 3.88 -13.91 -5.98
C LEU A 183 2.76 -13.31 -6.86
N GLY A 184 2.46 -12.01 -6.74
CA GLY A 184 1.43 -11.33 -7.52
C GLY A 184 0.00 -11.61 -7.03
N GLN A 185 -1.00 -11.18 -7.82
CA GLN A 185 -2.41 -11.34 -7.46
C GLN A 185 -2.97 -12.71 -7.83
N ASP A 186 -2.44 -13.35 -8.88
CA ASP A 186 -2.86 -14.68 -9.29
C ASP A 186 -1.93 -15.73 -8.66
N LEU A 187 -2.43 -16.37 -7.61
CA LEU A 187 -1.69 -17.40 -6.89
C LEU A 187 -1.82 -18.79 -7.56
N SER A 188 -2.63 -18.93 -8.61
CA SER A 188 -2.87 -20.24 -9.24
C SER A 188 -1.62 -20.82 -9.88
N GLU A 189 -0.78 -19.97 -10.48
CA GLU A 189 0.50 -20.37 -11.06
C GLU A 189 1.57 -20.72 -10.02
N ALA A 190 1.42 -20.22 -8.78
CA ALA A 190 2.33 -20.47 -7.67
C ALA A 190 1.94 -21.70 -6.83
N LEU A 191 0.81 -22.34 -7.12
CA LEU A 191 0.35 -23.53 -6.38
C LEU A 191 1.15 -24.75 -6.81
N LEU A 192 1.88 -25.32 -5.85
CA LEU A 192 2.54 -26.60 -6.02
C LEU A 192 1.52 -27.74 -5.94
N THR A 193 1.68 -28.74 -6.79
CA THR A 193 0.99 -30.03 -6.63
C THR A 193 1.50 -30.74 -5.37
N GLU A 194 0.73 -31.70 -4.85
CA GLU A 194 1.13 -32.47 -3.64
C GLU A 194 2.50 -33.14 -3.81
N VAL A 195 2.81 -33.63 -5.01
CA VAL A 195 4.09 -34.26 -5.33
C VAL A 195 5.23 -33.24 -5.30
N GLN A 196 5.06 -32.11 -5.99
CA GLN A 196 6.06 -31.03 -6.00
C GLN A 196 6.31 -30.51 -4.59
N TYR A 197 5.25 -30.28 -3.81
CA TYR A 197 5.38 -29.82 -2.43
C TYR A 197 6.16 -30.80 -1.56
N ALA A 198 5.90 -32.11 -1.69
CA ALA A 198 6.62 -33.12 -0.93
C ALA A 198 8.12 -33.17 -1.30
N ASP A 199 8.44 -33.09 -2.59
CA ASP A 199 9.82 -33.08 -3.08
C ASP A 199 10.56 -31.81 -2.64
N ASP A 200 9.94 -30.64 -2.77
CA ASP A 200 10.53 -29.35 -2.41
C ASP A 200 10.76 -29.23 -0.90
N ILE A 201 9.84 -29.71 -0.06
CA ILE A 201 10.03 -29.75 1.40
C ILE A 201 11.21 -30.64 1.77
N LYS A 202 11.33 -31.81 1.13
CA LYS A 202 12.46 -32.72 1.37
C LYS A 202 13.78 -32.05 0.98
N LEU A 203 13.81 -31.37 -0.17
CA LEU A 203 14.98 -30.62 -0.63
C LEU A 203 15.34 -29.48 0.33
N ALA A 204 14.35 -28.71 0.78
CA ALA A 204 14.54 -27.57 1.68
C ALA A 204 15.09 -27.99 3.06
N LEU A 205 14.66 -29.14 3.57
CA LEU A 205 15.10 -29.70 4.86
C LEU A 205 16.37 -30.55 4.78
N THR A 206 16.89 -30.79 3.57
CA THR A 206 18.13 -31.56 3.40
C THR A 206 19.29 -30.78 4.00
N ALA A 207 20.01 -31.41 4.95
CA ALA A 207 21.16 -30.79 5.59
C ALA A 207 22.20 -30.36 4.55
N GLU A 208 22.87 -29.25 4.79
CA GLU A 208 23.78 -28.65 3.80
C GLU A 208 24.94 -29.59 3.41
N LYS A 209 25.34 -30.47 4.32
CA LYS A 209 26.31 -31.55 4.10
C LYS A 209 25.84 -32.64 3.11
N ASP A 210 24.52 -32.81 2.99
CA ASP A 210 23.86 -33.84 2.19
C ASP A 210 23.30 -33.23 0.86
N LYS A 211 23.43 -31.91 0.67
CA LYS A 211 23.07 -31.26 -0.59
C LYS A 211 24.04 -31.71 -1.69
N LEU A 212 23.48 -32.31 -2.74
CA LEU A 212 24.22 -32.60 -3.96
C LEU A 212 24.76 -31.30 -4.55
N LYS A 213 26.02 -31.32 -5.01
CA LYS A 213 26.61 -30.16 -5.69
C LYS A 213 25.76 -29.84 -6.93
N SER A 214 25.39 -28.57 -7.07
CA SER A 214 24.66 -28.11 -8.24
C SER A 214 25.49 -28.38 -9.50
N VAL A 215 24.90 -29.12 -10.44
CA VAL A 215 25.54 -29.42 -11.73
C VAL A 215 25.23 -28.25 -12.65
N THR A 216 26.19 -27.34 -12.79
CA THR A 216 26.05 -26.06 -13.52
C THR A 216 25.74 -26.23 -15.01
N SER A 217 26.07 -27.38 -15.59
CA SER A 217 25.62 -27.76 -16.93
C SER A 217 25.62 -29.27 -17.08
N LEU A 218 24.48 -29.82 -17.52
CA LEU A 218 24.46 -31.14 -18.12
C LEU A 218 25.21 -31.04 -19.44
N ILE A 219 26.44 -31.54 -19.48
CA ILE A 219 27.18 -31.69 -20.73
C ILE A 219 26.46 -32.80 -21.50
N GLN A 220 25.60 -32.41 -22.45
CA GLN A 220 25.11 -33.36 -23.44
C GLN A 220 26.27 -33.67 -24.38
N PRO A 221 26.78 -34.91 -24.40
CA PRO A 221 27.86 -35.27 -25.31
C PRO A 221 27.37 -35.08 -26.75
N GLN A 222 28.11 -34.29 -27.53
CA GLN A 222 27.92 -34.18 -28.97
C GLN A 222 28.31 -35.53 -29.60
N LEU A 223 27.32 -36.35 -29.93
CA LEU A 223 27.54 -37.65 -30.56
C LEU A 223 27.95 -37.43 -32.03
N THR A 224 29.21 -37.74 -32.35
CA THR A 224 29.80 -37.60 -33.69
C THR A 224 29.53 -38.80 -34.61
N LEU A 225 28.49 -39.60 -34.31
CA LEU A 225 28.10 -40.76 -35.11
C LEU A 225 27.88 -40.42 -36.61
N PRO A 226 27.17 -39.32 -36.95
CA PRO A 226 26.91 -38.99 -38.35
C PRO A 226 28.19 -38.66 -39.13
N THR A 227 29.13 -37.95 -38.50
CA THR A 227 30.44 -37.63 -39.10
C THR A 227 31.30 -38.88 -39.28
N LEU A 228 31.29 -39.78 -38.29
CA LEU A 228 32.04 -41.04 -38.36
C LEU A 228 31.52 -41.93 -39.49
N LEU A 229 30.19 -41.98 -39.66
CA LEU A 229 29.55 -42.71 -40.74
C LEU A 229 29.91 -42.12 -42.12
N ALA A 230 29.91 -40.80 -42.24
CA ALA A 230 30.26 -40.13 -43.49
C ALA A 230 31.71 -40.41 -43.92
N ASP A 231 32.65 -40.42 -42.98
CA ASP A 231 34.06 -40.71 -43.28
C ASP A 231 34.29 -42.19 -43.60
N ALA A 232 33.62 -43.10 -42.89
CA ALA A 232 33.66 -44.53 -43.21
C ALA A 232 33.17 -44.81 -44.64
N LEU A 233 32.08 -44.15 -45.07
CA LEU A 233 31.56 -44.29 -46.43
C LEU A 233 32.53 -43.79 -47.50
N LYS A 234 33.29 -42.71 -47.24
CA LYS A 234 34.33 -42.23 -48.17
C LYS A 234 35.45 -43.24 -48.36
N VAL A 235 35.93 -43.85 -47.27
CA VAL A 235 36.99 -44.87 -47.31
C VAL A 235 36.49 -46.10 -48.07
N LEU A 236 35.27 -46.55 -47.79
CA LEU A 236 34.66 -47.70 -48.48
C LEU A 236 34.42 -47.45 -49.98
N ALA A 237 34.20 -46.20 -50.38
CA ALA A 237 33.98 -45.81 -51.78
C ALA A 237 35.28 -45.59 -52.57
N ALA A 238 36.43 -45.48 -51.91
CA ALA A 238 37.70 -45.25 -52.57
C ALA A 238 38.13 -46.49 -53.37
N LYS A 239 38.26 -46.34 -54.70
CA LYS A 239 38.82 -47.36 -55.58
C LYS A 239 40.33 -47.08 -55.78
N PRO A 240 41.23 -48.06 -55.56
CA PRO A 240 42.63 -47.89 -55.88
C PRO A 240 42.82 -47.63 -57.39
N ALA A 241 43.60 -46.62 -57.75
CA ALA A 241 43.91 -46.30 -59.14
C ALA A 241 45.24 -46.97 -59.55
N PHE A 242 45.17 -48.04 -60.34
CA PHE A 242 46.34 -48.71 -60.91
C PHE A 242 46.90 -47.87 -62.08
N SER A 243 47.96 -47.09 -61.85
CA SER A 243 48.36 -46.04 -62.82
C SER A 243 49.42 -46.43 -63.85
N LYS A 244 50.06 -47.61 -63.78
CA LYS A 244 51.07 -48.03 -64.78
C LYS A 244 51.11 -49.54 -65.01
N THR A 245 50.13 -50.09 -65.73
CA THR A 245 50.14 -51.52 -66.10
C THR A 245 50.74 -51.76 -67.49
N ILE A 246 51.68 -52.69 -67.60
CA ILE A 246 52.20 -53.18 -68.90
C ILE A 246 51.25 -54.28 -69.40
N ASP A 247 50.47 -53.99 -70.44
CA ASP A 247 49.42 -54.89 -70.94
C ASP A 247 49.95 -56.29 -71.32
N TYR A 248 51.15 -56.37 -71.89
CA TYR A 248 51.77 -57.65 -72.27
C TYR A 248 52.00 -58.57 -71.08
N LEU A 249 52.41 -58.03 -69.92
CA LEU A 249 52.61 -58.81 -68.70
C LEU A 249 51.26 -59.19 -68.07
N ARG A 250 50.24 -58.33 -68.17
CA ARG A 250 48.87 -58.65 -67.73
C ARG A 250 48.27 -59.85 -68.47
N THR A 251 48.51 -59.97 -69.77
CA THR A 251 47.94 -61.06 -70.59
C THR A 251 48.78 -62.33 -70.61
N ASN A 252 50.05 -62.27 -70.18
CA ASN A 252 50.99 -63.40 -70.22
C ASN A 252 51.55 -63.72 -68.82
N LYS A 253 50.77 -64.46 -68.02
CA LYS A 253 51.09 -64.71 -66.61
C LYS A 253 52.48 -65.33 -66.37
N ALA A 254 52.85 -66.37 -67.13
CA ALA A 254 54.13 -67.03 -66.95
C ALA A 254 55.33 -66.08 -67.18
N VAL A 255 55.19 -65.13 -68.11
CA VAL A 255 56.20 -64.10 -68.35
C VAL A 255 56.18 -63.05 -67.26
N SER A 256 54.99 -62.66 -66.77
CA SER A 256 54.86 -61.73 -65.66
C SER A 256 55.54 -62.24 -64.39
N ASP A 257 55.26 -63.48 -63.99
CA ASP A 257 55.85 -64.08 -62.78
C ASP A 257 57.39 -64.14 -62.91
N TRP A 258 57.90 -64.56 -64.07
CA TRP A 258 59.35 -64.58 -64.34
C TRP A 258 59.99 -63.19 -64.29
N VAL A 259 59.33 -62.17 -64.84
CA VAL A 259 59.84 -60.79 -64.81
C VAL A 259 59.81 -60.23 -63.39
N GLU A 260 58.78 -60.55 -62.60
CA GLU A 260 58.67 -60.14 -61.19
C GLU A 260 59.81 -60.74 -60.35
N ASP A 261 60.01 -62.06 -60.44
CA ASP A 261 61.10 -62.77 -59.75
C ASP A 261 62.48 -62.27 -60.23
N GLY A 262 62.61 -62.07 -61.54
CA GLY A 262 63.82 -61.56 -62.16
C GLY A 262 64.16 -60.15 -61.68
N LEU A 263 63.18 -59.28 -61.44
CA LEU A 263 63.41 -57.89 -61.02
C LEU A 263 64.13 -57.81 -59.68
N ALA A 264 63.80 -58.69 -58.74
CA ALA A 264 64.48 -58.78 -57.44
C ALA A 264 65.98 -59.12 -57.57
N LEU A 265 66.36 -59.88 -58.60
CA LEU A 265 67.75 -60.28 -58.85
C LEU A 265 68.61 -59.17 -59.48
N HIS A 266 67.99 -58.08 -59.94
CA HIS A 266 68.65 -56.95 -60.61
C HIS A 266 68.71 -55.68 -59.75
N VAL A 267 68.37 -55.77 -58.45
CA VAL A 267 68.51 -54.64 -57.51
C VAL A 267 69.98 -54.23 -57.40
N GLY A 268 70.29 -53.00 -57.78
CA GLY A 268 71.65 -52.43 -57.72
C GLY A 268 72.59 -52.87 -58.84
N LYS A 269 72.08 -53.51 -59.91
CA LYS A 269 72.87 -53.93 -61.07
C LYS A 269 72.64 -53.03 -62.29
N GLU A 270 73.69 -52.77 -63.05
CA GLU A 270 73.64 -51.93 -64.26
C GLU A 270 73.42 -52.73 -65.55
N ALA A 271 73.63 -54.05 -65.52
CA ALA A 271 73.46 -54.95 -66.66
C ALA A 271 72.50 -56.12 -66.32
N CYS A 272 71.81 -56.61 -67.34
CA CYS A 272 70.89 -57.74 -67.23
C CYS A 272 71.65 -59.06 -67.10
N GLU A 273 71.32 -59.86 -66.10
CA GLU A 273 71.93 -61.18 -65.84
C GLU A 273 71.58 -62.21 -66.92
N PHE A 274 70.52 -61.99 -67.70
CA PHE A 274 70.12 -62.91 -68.76
C PHE A 274 70.83 -62.63 -70.09
N CYS A 275 70.81 -61.37 -70.54
CA CYS A 275 71.32 -61.00 -71.88
C CYS A 275 72.57 -60.12 -71.87
N GLY A 276 73.04 -59.66 -70.70
CA GLY A 276 74.23 -58.81 -70.56
C GLY A 276 74.06 -57.35 -70.98
N ASN A 277 72.88 -56.95 -71.47
CA ASN A 277 72.62 -55.57 -71.90
C ASN A 277 72.43 -54.62 -70.71
N THR A 278 72.71 -53.34 -70.91
CA THR A 278 72.49 -52.29 -69.90
C THR A 278 71.00 -52.17 -69.54
N LEU A 279 70.71 -52.11 -68.24
CA LEU A 279 69.36 -51.90 -67.72
C LEU A 279 69.08 -50.39 -67.64
N THR A 280 68.16 -49.92 -68.47
CA THR A 280 67.76 -48.50 -68.44
C THR A 280 66.86 -48.21 -67.25
N ALA A 281 67.06 -47.04 -66.61
CA ALA A 281 66.25 -46.60 -65.49
C ALA A 281 64.75 -46.51 -65.84
N ASP A 282 64.44 -46.07 -67.08
CA ASP A 282 63.07 -46.00 -67.57
C ASP A 282 62.38 -47.37 -67.60
N ARG A 283 63.09 -48.41 -68.05
CA ARG A 283 62.53 -49.77 -68.12
C ARG A 283 62.33 -50.35 -66.72
N ILE A 284 63.27 -50.13 -65.81
CA ILE A 284 63.14 -50.56 -64.40
C ILE A 284 61.94 -49.87 -63.74
N ASN A 285 61.78 -48.56 -63.94
CA ASN A 285 60.68 -47.79 -63.37
C ASN A 285 59.32 -48.20 -63.94
N GLU A 286 59.25 -48.57 -65.22
CA GLU A 286 58.04 -49.11 -65.85
C GLU A 286 57.63 -50.46 -65.23
N LEU A 287 58.61 -51.35 -65.02
CA LEU A 287 58.38 -52.64 -64.36
C LEU A 287 57.97 -52.47 -62.89
N HIS A 288 58.64 -51.61 -62.13
CA HIS A 288 58.23 -51.29 -60.75
C HIS A 288 56.83 -50.66 -60.69
N GLY A 289 56.46 -49.85 -61.68
CA GLY A 289 55.09 -49.32 -61.81
C GLY A 289 54.05 -50.41 -62.01
N HIS A 290 54.39 -51.45 -62.79
CA HIS A 290 53.51 -52.60 -63.02
C HIS A 290 53.33 -53.48 -61.78
N PHE A 291 54.41 -53.71 -61.02
CA PHE A 291 54.42 -54.52 -59.80
C PHE A 291 54.28 -53.70 -58.51
N SER A 292 53.69 -52.50 -58.58
CA SER A 292 53.59 -51.59 -57.42
C SER A 292 52.97 -52.28 -56.19
N GLN A 293 53.37 -51.81 -55.00
CA GLN A 293 52.96 -52.36 -53.69
C GLN A 293 51.43 -52.49 -53.54
N ASP A 294 50.66 -51.64 -54.22
CA ASP A 294 49.19 -51.71 -54.24
C ASP A 294 48.65 -52.97 -54.93
N LEU A 295 49.33 -53.51 -55.94
CA LEU A 295 48.97 -54.79 -56.59
C LEU A 295 49.29 -55.98 -55.68
N ILE A 296 50.43 -55.94 -54.99
CA ILE A 296 50.83 -56.95 -54.01
C ILE A 296 49.83 -56.98 -52.85
N ASN A 297 49.48 -55.80 -52.32
CA ASN A 297 48.50 -55.68 -51.23
C ASN A 297 47.08 -56.10 -51.68
N HIS A 298 46.68 -55.83 -52.93
CA HIS A 298 45.40 -56.28 -53.47
C HIS A 298 45.35 -57.81 -53.67
N LYS A 299 46.42 -58.43 -54.19
CA LYS A 299 46.51 -59.89 -54.33
C LYS A 299 46.56 -60.62 -52.98
N ALA A 300 47.11 -60.01 -51.94
CA ALA A 300 47.18 -60.60 -50.59
C ALA A 300 45.86 -60.49 -49.80
N ALA A 301 44.96 -59.58 -50.20
CA ALA A 301 43.68 -59.34 -49.55
C ALA A 301 42.48 -60.07 -50.20
N VAL A 302 42.71 -60.76 -51.32
CA VAL A 302 41.74 -61.63 -52.03
C VAL A 302 42.15 -63.08 -51.83
#